data_AF-H6SN90-F1
#
_entry.id   AF-H6SN90-F1
#
_cell.length_a   1.000
_cell.length_b   1.000
_cell.length_c   1.000
_cell.angle_alpha   90.00
_cell.angle_beta   90.00
_cell.angle_gamma   90.00
#
_symmetry.space_group_name_H-M   'P 1'
#
loop_
_entity.id
_entity.type
_entity.pdbx_description
1 polymer ?
#
loop_
_entity_poly.entity_id
_entity_poly.type
_entity_poly.pdbx_seq_one_letter_code
_entity_poly.pdbx_strand_id
1 'polypeptide(L)'
;MRRADRQRGARAVDPAWSSLDHADRLARAVELDMAAVGWVPTVDTYLVRVTKARILDAVREAKGAETAQLIDHLRKPDMAREAERLLVGTGWLPEILRAPEPGPEPESLPGDLAQVAA
;
A
#
# COMPACT_ATOMS: atom_id res chain seq x y z
N MET A 1 -40.75 -19.75 29.18
CA MET A 1 -39.72 -18.71 29.42
C MET A 1 -38.62 -18.86 28.37
N ARG A 2 -38.63 -18.02 27.32
CA ARG A 2 -37.58 -18.01 26.28
C ARG A 2 -36.46 -17.09 26.72
N ARG A 3 -35.21 -17.53 26.51
CA ARG A 3 -34.03 -16.68 26.65
C ARG A 3 -34.15 -15.53 25.64
N ALA A 4 -34.16 -14.30 26.13
CA ALA A 4 -34.05 -13.12 25.28
C ALA A 4 -32.57 -12.88 25.02
N ASP A 5 -32.26 -12.94 23.75
CA ASP A 5 -30.95 -12.98 23.14
C ASP A 5 -30.17 -11.68 23.35
N ARG A 6 -28.86 -11.85 23.44
CA ARG A 6 -27.87 -10.77 23.42
C ARG A 6 -27.69 -10.33 21.97
N GLN A 7 -28.41 -9.30 21.54
CA GLN A 7 -27.98 -8.47 20.41
C GLN A 7 -27.88 -7.00 20.84
N ARG A 8 -26.75 -6.63 21.42
CA ARG A 8 -26.22 -5.26 21.26
C ARG A 8 -25.27 -5.34 20.07
N GLY A 9 -25.64 -4.62 19.01
CA GLY A 9 -25.12 -4.76 17.66
C GLY A 9 -23.61 -4.88 17.58
N ALA A 10 -23.16 -5.87 16.80
CA ALA A 10 -21.85 -5.87 16.21
C ALA A 10 -21.69 -4.52 15.49
N ARG A 11 -20.75 -3.69 15.97
CA ARG A 11 -20.14 -2.68 15.10
C ARG A 11 -19.52 -3.47 13.96
N ALA A 12 -20.15 -3.46 12.80
CA ALA A 12 -19.48 -3.81 11.57
C ALA A 12 -18.25 -2.90 11.52
N VAL A 13 -17.07 -3.50 11.63
CA VAL A 13 -15.83 -2.80 11.37
C VAL A 13 -15.93 -2.43 9.90
N ASP A 14 -16.13 -1.15 9.61
CA ASP A 14 -16.04 -0.67 8.23
C ASP A 14 -14.71 -1.19 7.69
N PRO A 15 -14.71 -1.97 6.58
CA PRO A 15 -13.49 -2.54 6.08
C PRO A 15 -12.57 -1.34 5.78
N ALA A 16 -11.35 -1.37 6.30
CA ALA A 16 -10.26 -0.40 6.10
C ALA A 16 -9.88 -0.11 4.63
N TRP A 17 -10.78 -0.45 3.70
CA TRP A 17 -10.64 -0.55 2.26
C TRP A 17 -11.34 0.60 1.53
N SER A 18 -12.29 1.32 2.15
CA SER A 18 -12.81 2.55 1.51
C SER A 18 -11.72 3.62 1.40
N SER A 19 -10.79 3.71 2.36
CA SER A 19 -9.72 4.71 2.33
C SER A 19 -8.65 4.43 1.27
N LEU A 20 -8.33 3.17 0.98
CA LEU A 20 -7.38 2.82 -0.08
C LEU A 20 -8.01 3.08 -1.46
N ASP A 21 -9.28 2.74 -1.65
CA ASP A 21 -10.00 3.07 -2.88
C ASP A 21 -10.05 4.59 -3.14
N HIS A 22 -10.22 5.40 -2.10
CA HIS A 22 -10.15 6.86 -2.22
C HIS A 22 -8.73 7.34 -2.53
N ALA A 23 -7.69 6.76 -1.91
CA ALA A 23 -6.30 7.08 -2.19
C ALA A 23 -5.92 6.74 -3.64
N ASP A 24 -6.36 5.59 -4.14
CA ASP A 24 -6.14 5.15 -5.52
C ASP A 24 -6.81 6.06 -6.55
N ARG A 25 -8.04 6.49 -6.27
CA ARG A 25 -8.75 7.46 -7.12
C ARG A 25 -8.04 8.81 -7.14
N LEU A 26 -7.53 9.28 -6.00
CA LEU A 26 -6.75 10.51 -5.93
C LEU A 26 -5.43 10.37 -6.69
N ALA A 27 -4.69 9.26 -6.49
CA ALA A 27 -3.43 9.01 -7.17
C ALA A 27 -3.59 9.01 -8.70
N ARG A 28 -4.64 8.37 -9.23
CA ARG A 28 -4.95 8.41 -10.67
C ARG A 28 -5.35 9.81 -11.15
N ALA A 29 -6.19 10.51 -10.39
CA ALA A 29 -6.68 11.84 -10.80
C ALA A 29 -5.56 12.90 -10.88
N VAL A 30 -4.48 12.74 -10.11
CA VAL A 30 -3.33 13.63 -10.13
C VAL A 30 -2.10 13.02 -10.83
N GLU A 31 -2.26 11.89 -11.51
CA GLU A 31 -1.17 11.13 -12.17
C GLU A 31 0.05 10.93 -11.25
N LEU A 32 -0.20 10.68 -9.96
CA LEU A 32 0.83 10.60 -8.94
C LEU A 32 1.54 9.24 -9.00
N ASP A 33 2.73 9.24 -9.57
CA ASP A 33 3.69 8.15 -9.41
C ASP A 33 4.65 8.47 -8.25
N MET A 34 4.46 7.78 -7.13
CA MET A 34 5.27 7.95 -5.91
C MET A 34 6.76 7.61 -6.14
N ALA A 35 7.08 6.70 -7.07
CA ALA A 35 8.46 6.43 -7.43
C ALA A 35 9.05 7.57 -8.28
N ALA A 36 8.29 8.11 -9.25
CA ALA A 36 8.73 9.22 -10.08
C ALA A 36 8.92 10.53 -9.29
N VAL A 37 8.12 10.78 -8.26
CA VAL A 37 8.32 11.93 -7.34
C VAL A 37 9.47 11.73 -6.36
N GLY A 38 10.24 10.65 -6.50
CA GLY A 38 11.47 10.41 -5.73
C GLY A 38 11.23 9.98 -4.30
N TRP A 39 10.13 9.27 -4.02
CA TRP A 39 9.88 8.75 -2.68
C TRP A 39 10.96 7.73 -2.28
N VAL A 40 11.47 7.86 -1.04
CA VAL A 40 12.51 6.98 -0.50
C VAL A 40 12.08 6.46 0.89
N PRO A 41 12.17 5.15 1.14
CA PRO A 41 11.90 4.57 2.45
C PRO A 41 13.05 4.85 3.43
N THR A 42 13.00 5.98 4.12
CA THR A 42 14.03 6.34 5.13
C THR A 42 13.74 5.76 6.51
N VAL A 43 14.75 5.76 7.39
CA VAL A 43 14.60 5.39 8.82
C VAL A 43 13.48 6.20 9.47
N ASP A 44 13.51 7.52 9.37
CA ASP A 44 12.60 8.42 10.08
C ASP A 44 11.17 8.45 9.50
N THR A 45 11.00 8.00 8.25
CA THR A 45 9.70 8.02 7.56
C THR A 45 8.97 6.68 7.69
N TYR A 46 9.50 5.65 7.04
CA TYR A 46 8.81 4.37 6.84
C TYR A 46 9.40 3.26 7.69
N LEU A 47 10.73 3.13 7.74
CA LEU A 47 11.38 1.95 8.32
C LEU A 47 11.26 1.88 9.85
N VAL A 48 11.11 3.03 10.53
CA VAL A 48 10.80 3.09 11.97
C VAL A 48 9.40 2.57 12.30
N ARG A 49 8.44 2.66 11.36
CA ARG A 49 7.03 2.32 11.60
C ARG A 49 6.68 0.86 11.34
N VAL A 50 7.47 0.18 10.52
CA VAL A 50 7.20 -1.21 10.12
C VAL A 50 7.91 -2.23 11.01
N THR A 51 7.54 -3.51 10.92
CA THR A 51 8.21 -4.58 11.67
C THR A 51 9.59 -4.92 11.08
N LYS A 52 10.41 -5.71 11.78
CA LYS A 52 11.68 -6.23 11.20
C LYS A 52 11.42 -7.10 9.96
N ALA A 53 10.43 -7.99 10.04
CA ALA A 53 10.04 -8.83 8.92
C ALA A 53 9.70 -8.01 7.67
N ARG A 54 8.92 -6.93 7.82
CA ARG A 54 8.58 -6.07 6.68
C ARG A 54 9.79 -5.35 6.08
N ILE A 55 10.80 -4.99 6.87
CA ILE A 55 12.07 -4.47 6.34
C ILE A 55 12.78 -5.52 5.50
N LEU A 56 12.86 -6.76 5.98
CA LEU A 56 13.49 -7.86 5.25
C LEU A 56 12.76 -8.17 3.95
N ASP A 57 11.43 -8.13 3.96
CA ASP A 57 10.62 -8.29 2.76
C ASP A 57 10.90 -7.16 1.76
N ALA A 58 10.95 -5.90 2.22
CA ALA A 58 11.28 -4.76 1.36
C ALA A 58 12.66 -4.91 0.69
N VAL A 59 13.68 -5.29 1.46
CA VAL A 59 15.03 -5.52 0.92
C VAL A 59 15.06 -6.72 -0.01
N ARG A 60 14.31 -7.78 0.29
CA ARG A 60 14.18 -8.96 -0.57
C ARG A 60 13.54 -8.61 -1.91
N GLU A 61 12.48 -7.80 -1.90
CA GLU A 61 11.80 -7.33 -3.10
C GLU A 61 12.70 -6.41 -3.95
N ALA A 62 13.53 -5.57 -3.33
CA ALA A 62 14.35 -4.59 -4.04
C ALA A 62 15.71 -5.12 -4.54
N LYS A 63 16.36 -5.99 -3.75
CA LYS A 63 17.75 -6.45 -3.99
C LYS A 63 17.92 -7.97 -3.97
N GLY A 64 16.90 -8.72 -3.59
CA GLY A 64 16.93 -10.18 -3.54
C GLY A 64 17.13 -10.75 -2.12
N ALA A 65 16.89 -12.06 -2.00
CA ALA A 65 16.87 -12.76 -0.72
C ALA A 65 18.24 -12.83 -0.03
N GLU A 66 19.33 -12.92 -0.79
CA GLU A 66 20.69 -12.97 -0.25
C GLU A 66 21.02 -11.69 0.53
N THR A 67 20.68 -10.53 -0.02
CA THR A 67 20.90 -9.24 0.65
C THR A 67 20.06 -9.11 1.92
N ALA A 68 18.82 -9.62 1.93
CA ALA A 68 17.99 -9.61 3.13
C ALA A 68 18.60 -10.48 4.26
N GLN A 69 19.23 -11.61 3.93
CA GLN A 69 19.89 -12.46 4.93
C GLN A 69 21.08 -11.77 5.60
N LEU A 70 21.81 -10.91 4.88
CA LEU A 70 22.93 -10.15 5.44
C LEU A 70 22.51 -9.20 6.58
N ILE A 71 21.26 -8.76 6.62
CA ILE A 71 20.78 -7.78 7.61
C ILE A 71 19.84 -8.38 8.66
N ASP A 72 19.45 -9.64 8.52
CA ASP A 72 18.46 -10.32 9.38
C ASP A 72 18.85 -10.35 10.87
N HIS A 73 20.14 -10.60 11.12
CA HIS A 73 20.69 -10.69 12.48
C HIS A 73 20.79 -9.33 13.21
N LEU A 74 20.59 -8.21 12.49
CA LEU A 74 20.74 -6.88 13.06
C LEU A 74 19.58 -6.52 14.02
N ARG A 75 19.89 -5.65 14.98
CA ARG A 75 18.86 -5.02 15.82
C ARG A 75 18.05 -4.05 14.98
N LYS A 76 16.78 -3.82 15.33
CA LYS A 76 15.83 -3.01 14.53
C LYS A 76 16.39 -1.64 14.09
N PRO A 77 17.03 -0.82 14.96
CA PRO A 77 17.56 0.48 14.51
C PRO A 77 18.68 0.32 13.48
N ASP A 78 19.57 -0.67 13.65
CA ASP A 78 20.68 -0.90 12.72
C ASP A 78 20.20 -1.51 11.40
N MET A 79 19.24 -2.43 11.48
CA MET A 79 18.53 -3.01 10.34
C MET A 79 17.83 -1.93 9.50
N ALA A 80 17.19 -0.95 10.15
CA ALA A 80 16.52 0.13 9.45
C ALA A 80 17.53 1.04 8.70
N ARG A 81 18.66 1.39 9.33
CA ARG A 81 19.72 2.17 8.67
C ARG A 81 20.31 1.45 7.47
N GLU A 82 20.61 0.16 7.63
CA GLU A 82 21.19 -0.62 6.54
C GLU A 82 20.18 -0.85 5.42
N ALA A 83 18.91 -1.10 5.74
CA ALA A 83 17.86 -1.20 4.74
C ALA A 83 17.65 0.11 3.96
N GLU A 84 17.69 1.27 4.61
CA GLU A 84 17.66 2.56 3.92
C GLU A 84 18.79 2.65 2.89
N ARG A 85 20.02 2.33 3.28
CA ARG A 85 21.19 2.33 2.38
C ARG A 85 21.00 1.40 1.18
N LEU A 86 20.39 0.23 1.39
CA LEU A 86 20.15 -0.76 0.35
C LEU A 86 18.99 -0.39 -0.58
N LEU A 87 17.98 0.32 -0.07
CA LEU A 87 16.77 0.70 -0.80
C LEU A 87 16.94 2.02 -1.57
N VAL A 88 17.85 2.91 -1.14
CA VAL A 88 18.19 4.14 -1.88
C VAL A 88 18.57 3.81 -3.32
N GLY A 89 17.96 4.54 -4.27
CA GLY A 89 18.23 4.41 -5.71
C GLY A 89 17.65 3.15 -6.38
N THR A 90 16.91 2.30 -5.65
CA THR A 90 16.25 1.13 -6.25
C THR A 90 14.90 1.45 -6.89
N GLY A 91 14.32 2.61 -6.57
CA GLY A 91 12.94 2.93 -6.92
C GLY A 91 11.92 2.04 -6.20
N TRP A 92 12.35 1.28 -5.18
CA TRP A 92 11.43 0.42 -4.45
C TRP A 92 10.42 1.24 -3.66
N LEU A 93 9.17 0.80 -3.77
CA LEU A 93 8.01 1.43 -3.16
C LEU A 93 7.20 0.36 -2.43
N PRO A 94 6.67 0.61 -1.21
CA PRO A 94 5.82 -0.34 -0.52
C PRO A 94 4.49 -0.51 -1.27
N GLU A 95 3.91 -1.70 -1.16
CA GLU A 95 2.67 -2.09 -1.84
C GLU A 95 1.53 -1.07 -1.70
N ILE A 96 1.35 -0.48 -0.51
CA ILE A 96 0.31 0.53 -0.25
C ILE A 96 0.49 1.80 -1.09
N LEU A 97 1.71 2.10 -1.51
CA LEU A 97 2.02 3.27 -2.33
C LEU A 97 2.15 2.93 -3.82
N ARG A 98 2.26 1.65 -4.18
CA ARG A 98 2.26 1.25 -5.59
C ARG A 98 0.90 1.60 -6.16
N ALA A 99 0.91 2.37 -7.25
CA ALA A 99 -0.32 2.63 -7.98
C ALA A 99 -0.94 1.28 -8.37
N PRO A 100 -2.24 1.07 -8.14
CA PRO A 100 -2.90 -0.11 -8.67
C PRO A 100 -2.70 -0.11 -10.18
N GLU A 101 -2.29 -1.25 -10.73
CA GLU A 101 -2.31 -1.52 -12.17
C GLU A 101 -3.62 -0.97 -12.73
N PRO A 102 -3.62 -0.24 -13.86
CA PRO A 102 -4.85 0.23 -14.46
C PRO A 102 -5.73 -1.01 -14.70
N GLY A 103 -6.77 -1.15 -13.87
CA GLY A 103 -7.84 -2.09 -14.14
C GLY A 103 -8.36 -1.84 -15.56
N PRO A 104 -8.85 -2.86 -16.26
CA PRO A 104 -9.30 -2.71 -17.64
C PRO A 104 -10.13 -1.43 -17.75
N GLU A 105 -9.75 -0.55 -18.68
CA GLU A 105 -10.46 0.71 -18.94
C GLU A 105 -11.96 0.42 -18.84
N PRO A 106 -12.73 1.21 -18.06
CA PRO A 106 -14.17 1.03 -18.05
C PRO A 106 -14.60 1.12 -19.50
N GLU A 107 -15.04 -0.02 -20.05
CA GLU A 107 -15.60 -0.14 -21.38
C GLU A 107 -16.49 1.07 -21.58
N SER A 108 -16.09 1.92 -22.52
CA SER A 108 -16.69 3.22 -22.77
C SER A 108 -18.20 3.03 -22.72
N LEU A 109 -18.86 3.54 -21.67
CA LEU A 109 -20.31 3.42 -21.55
C LEU A 109 -20.87 3.99 -22.85
N PRO A 110 -21.55 3.16 -23.68
CA PRO A 110 -22.05 3.62 -24.96
C PRO A 110 -22.91 4.84 -24.69
N GLY A 111 -22.63 5.92 -25.41
CA GLY A 111 -23.41 7.14 -25.33
C GLY A 111 -24.86 6.84 -25.67
N ASP A 112 -25.70 6.70 -24.66
CA ASP A 112 -27.15 6.73 -24.84
C ASP A 112 -27.91 7.12 -23.56
N LEU A 113 -27.56 8.28 -22.97
CA LEU A 113 -28.50 9.00 -22.11
C LEU A 113 -29.13 10.19 -22.85
N ALA A 114 -29.19 10.12 -24.18
CA ALA A 114 -29.67 11.20 -25.04
C ALA A 114 -30.71 10.73 -26.07
N GLN A 115 -31.69 9.89 -25.69
CA GLN A 115 -32.91 9.64 -26.46
C GLN A 115 -33.89 8.96 -25.47
N VAL A 116 -35.12 9.38 -25.17
CA VAL A 116 -36.05 10.32 -25.78
C VAL A 116 -37.03 10.72 -24.68
N ALA A 117 -37.27 12.02 -24.55
CA ALA A 117 -38.58 12.50 -24.14
C ALA A 117 -39.56 12.18 -25.28
N ALA A 118 -40.63 11.45 -24.96
CA ALA A 118 -41.89 11.43 -25.71
C ALA A 118 -43.02 10.95 -24.78
#